data_AF-A0A1G9XKH7-F1
#
_entry.id   AF-A0A1G9XKH7-F1
#
_cell.length_a   1.000
_cell.length_b   1.000
_cell.length_c   1.000
_cell.angle_alpha   90.00
_cell.angle_beta   90.00
_cell.angle_gamma   90.00
#
_symmetry.space_group_name_H-M   'P 1'
#
loop_
_entity.id
_entity.type
_entity.pdbx_description
1 polymer ?
#
loop_
_entity_poly.entity_id
_entity_poly.type
_entity_poly.pdbx_seq_one_letter_code
_entity_poly.pdbx_strand_id
1 'polypeptide(L)'
;MHRRILVPSALAASLLLAIPASAAAGAPGKSSGEKTPGAPGIGDPYYPASGNGGYDVSHYDLRLKYQPATDLLEGTATILATTRQGLSRFNLDFGLPVGEVRVNGRKAAFTRSGDQELEITPVSPLEKDRAVSVVVRYAGKPSELKIDGWTAWHRTPDGGVAAQEPASAVWWFPSNDHPLDKATFDVSVSVPDGTQAISNGVLQSRSSRLGWTRFNWRSDKPQATYLATLAVGKFDITTDTTANGLPVLNAYSKDLGGNAGAARASIERTAEVAEWLEGVFGPYPFNALGGYVPNVPSGYALETQTRPFYSPRQFAGGANVSVVVHELAHQWYGDSVSVKGWKDIWVNEGFARYSQWLWSEKEGEGTAQELADYVYALHPADDAFWTVKPGDPGPDKQFDLAVYDRGALALQALRNKIGDEDFFAVLKGWPAAHADGNASVGDFVEYAEKVSGERLAELFDTWLYRPSKPAASAAATAGSAQASRIGPGARPAEPRSYRKIAATDTVHDHGRAGGHGR
;
A
#
# COMPACT_ATOMS: atom_id res chain seq x y z
N MET A 1 37.88 -30.72 0.67
CA MET A 1 38.12 -32.11 1.10
C MET A 1 37.04 -32.48 2.12
N HIS A 2 35.97 -33.12 1.65
CA HIS A 2 34.83 -33.50 2.48
C HIS A 2 34.94 -34.99 2.84
N ARG A 3 34.87 -35.33 4.13
CA ARG A 3 34.74 -36.72 4.57
C ARG A 3 33.26 -37.06 4.73
N ARG A 4 32.85 -38.06 3.95
CA ARG A 4 31.57 -38.78 4.01
C ARG A 4 31.60 -39.76 5.17
N ILE A 5 30.48 -39.93 5.86
CA ILE A 5 30.19 -41.10 6.69
C ILE A 5 28.96 -41.80 6.07
N LEU A 6 29.05 -43.11 5.98
CA LEU A 6 28.17 -44.03 5.25
C LEU A 6 27.45 -44.95 6.25
N VAL A 7 26.17 -45.23 5.94
CA VAL A 7 25.43 -46.52 6.07
C VAL A 7 24.81 -46.83 7.46
N PRO A 8 23.68 -47.60 7.58
CA PRO A 8 22.86 -48.31 6.57
C PRO A 8 21.34 -48.02 6.56
N SER A 9 20.76 -48.34 5.41
CA SER A 9 19.34 -48.59 5.17
C SER A 9 18.88 -49.95 5.71
N ALA A 10 17.63 -50.04 6.17
CA ALA A 10 16.89 -51.30 6.31
C ALA A 10 15.54 -51.17 5.58
N LEU A 11 15.30 -52.09 4.65
CA LEU A 11 14.06 -52.27 3.90
C LEU A 11 12.96 -52.89 4.78
N ALA A 12 11.72 -52.44 4.60
CA ALA A 12 10.55 -53.33 4.68
C ALA A 12 9.44 -52.81 3.74
N ALA A 13 8.95 -53.70 2.90
CA ALA A 13 8.00 -53.47 1.81
C ALA A 13 6.55 -53.35 2.29
N SER A 14 5.69 -52.66 1.53
CA SER A 14 4.23 -52.93 1.50
C SER A 14 3.58 -52.41 0.22
N LEU A 15 3.13 -53.38 -0.60
CA LEU A 15 2.04 -53.41 -1.57
C LEU A 15 1.41 -52.10 -2.12
N LEU A 16 1.53 -51.99 -3.45
CA LEU A 16 0.63 -51.24 -4.34
C LEU A 16 -0.79 -51.86 -4.32
N LEU A 17 -1.78 -51.03 -3.99
CA LEU A 17 -3.18 -51.24 -4.38
C LEU A 17 -3.66 -49.97 -5.09
N ALA A 18 -3.92 -50.09 -6.39
CA ALA A 18 -4.61 -49.10 -7.19
C ALA A 18 -6.12 -49.38 -7.16
N ILE A 19 -6.94 -48.39 -6.79
CA ILE A 19 -8.37 -48.29 -7.12
C ILE A 19 -8.73 -46.76 -7.18
N PRO A 20 -9.80 -46.32 -7.86
CA PRO A 20 -9.74 -45.45 -9.03
C PRO A 20 -10.30 -44.03 -8.77
N ALA A 21 -10.23 -43.19 -9.79
CA ALA A 21 -10.95 -41.93 -9.86
C ALA A 21 -12.48 -42.14 -9.91
N SER A 22 -13.19 -41.15 -9.37
CA SER A 22 -14.64 -40.85 -9.48
C SER A 22 -15.55 -41.37 -8.37
N ALA A 23 -15.85 -40.47 -7.42
CA ALA A 23 -17.21 -40.22 -6.95
C ALA A 23 -17.25 -38.93 -6.13
N ALA A 24 -17.77 -37.87 -6.75
CA ALA A 24 -18.38 -36.78 -6.01
C ALA A 24 -19.56 -37.36 -5.20
N ALA A 25 -19.43 -37.38 -3.88
CA ALA A 25 -20.52 -37.60 -2.94
C ALA A 25 -20.37 -36.55 -1.85
N GLY A 26 -21.41 -35.71 -1.72
CA GLY A 26 -21.39 -34.49 -0.92
C GLY A 26 -20.89 -34.70 0.49
N ALA A 27 -19.95 -33.83 0.90
CA ALA A 27 -19.71 -33.59 2.31
C ALA A 27 -21.04 -33.18 2.96
N PRO A 28 -21.38 -33.73 4.15
CA PRO A 28 -22.62 -33.35 4.82
C PRO A 28 -22.57 -31.85 5.08
N GLY A 29 -23.62 -31.14 4.66
CA GLY A 29 -23.75 -29.71 4.87
C GLY A 29 -23.53 -29.39 6.34
N LYS A 30 -22.49 -28.60 6.63
CA LYS A 30 -22.28 -28.03 7.97
C LYS A 30 -23.57 -27.35 8.39
N SER A 31 -24.09 -27.75 9.55
CA SER A 31 -25.33 -27.18 10.06
C SER A 31 -25.17 -25.67 10.20
N SER A 32 -26.22 -24.92 9.91
CA SER A 32 -26.27 -23.44 9.94
C SER A 32 -26.10 -22.82 11.35
N GLY A 33 -25.53 -23.56 12.31
CA GLY A 33 -25.30 -23.13 13.68
C GLY A 33 -23.89 -23.41 14.24
N GLU A 34 -23.01 -24.13 13.52
CA GLU A 34 -21.68 -24.46 14.04
C GLU A 34 -20.81 -23.20 14.19
N LYS A 35 -20.17 -23.07 15.36
CA LYS A 35 -19.26 -21.97 15.69
C LYS A 35 -17.83 -22.47 15.57
N THR A 36 -17.09 -21.96 14.59
CA THR A 36 -15.72 -22.41 14.31
C THR A 36 -14.74 -21.25 14.45
N PRO A 37 -13.44 -21.52 14.63
CA PRO A 37 -12.44 -20.45 14.55
C PRO A 37 -12.49 -19.72 13.21
N GLY A 38 -12.24 -18.42 13.22
CA GLY A 38 -11.91 -17.64 12.03
C GLY A 38 -10.57 -18.08 11.44
N ALA A 39 -10.34 -17.72 10.17
CA ALA A 39 -9.09 -18.03 9.49
C ALA A 39 -7.95 -17.12 10.02
N PRO A 40 -6.75 -17.67 10.31
CA PRO A 40 -5.57 -16.92 10.79
C PRO A 40 -4.79 -16.26 9.65
N GLY A 41 -5.51 -15.66 8.71
CA GLY A 41 -5.02 -15.23 7.41
C GLY A 41 -6.19 -14.91 6.51
N ILE A 42 -6.14 -13.82 5.75
CA ILE A 42 -7.24 -13.45 4.85
C ILE A 42 -7.26 -14.26 3.54
N GLY A 43 -6.13 -14.90 3.22
CA GLY A 43 -5.98 -15.78 2.04
C GLY A 43 -5.12 -15.23 0.91
N ASP A 44 -4.31 -14.19 1.15
CA ASP A 44 -3.34 -13.70 0.17
C ASP A 44 -2.10 -14.61 0.11
N PRO A 45 -1.73 -15.17 -1.06
CA PRO A 45 -0.55 -16.04 -1.18
C PRO A 45 0.80 -15.37 -0.93
N TYR A 46 0.92 -14.05 -1.13
CA TYR A 46 2.17 -13.32 -0.86
C TYR A 46 2.36 -13.08 0.64
N TYR A 47 1.25 -12.87 1.37
CA TYR A 47 1.23 -12.63 2.81
C TYR A 47 0.21 -13.53 3.51
N PRO A 48 0.48 -14.84 3.63
CA PRO A 48 -0.50 -15.81 4.12
C PRO A 48 -0.89 -15.63 5.59
N ALA A 49 -0.08 -14.90 6.36
CA ALA A 49 -0.31 -14.57 7.76
C ALA A 49 -0.86 -13.15 7.98
N SER A 50 -1.16 -12.41 6.91
CA SER A 50 -1.72 -11.06 7.01
C SER A 50 -3.24 -11.11 6.90
N GLY A 51 -3.89 -10.31 7.73
CA GLY A 51 -5.33 -10.26 7.80
C GLY A 51 -5.93 -11.57 8.33
N ASN A 52 -7.25 -11.62 8.37
CA ASN A 52 -7.98 -12.57 9.18
C ASN A 52 -9.38 -12.80 8.59
N GLY A 53 -9.86 -14.04 8.71
CA GLY A 53 -11.14 -14.45 8.13
C GLY A 53 -12.28 -14.54 9.15
N GLY A 54 -13.50 -14.39 8.66
CA GLY A 54 -14.72 -14.68 9.41
C GLY A 54 -15.39 -13.45 10.03
N TYR A 55 -14.82 -12.26 9.87
CA TYR A 55 -15.43 -10.97 10.19
C TYR A 55 -14.94 -9.90 9.19
N ASP A 56 -15.52 -8.71 9.27
CA ASP A 56 -15.26 -7.56 8.41
C ASP A 56 -15.32 -6.31 9.28
N VAL A 57 -14.26 -5.50 9.29
CA VAL A 57 -14.12 -4.33 10.15
C VAL A 57 -14.72 -3.11 9.48
N SER A 58 -15.61 -2.40 10.18
CA SER A 58 -16.18 -1.15 9.68
C SER A 58 -15.48 0.10 10.22
N HIS A 59 -14.89 0.00 11.41
CA HIS A 59 -14.30 1.17 12.08
C HIS A 59 -13.21 0.81 13.11
N TYR A 60 -12.18 1.64 13.15
CA TYR A 60 -11.16 1.68 14.20
C TYR A 60 -11.23 3.02 14.97
N ASP A 61 -11.52 2.97 16.27
CA ASP A 61 -11.28 4.08 17.21
C ASP A 61 -9.98 3.80 17.97
N LEU A 62 -8.94 4.57 17.66
CA LEU A 62 -7.59 4.41 18.20
C LEU A 62 -7.31 5.52 19.21
N ARG A 63 -7.42 5.21 20.49
CA ARG A 63 -7.06 6.15 21.56
C ARG A 63 -5.67 5.86 22.10
N LEU A 64 -4.72 6.71 21.71
CA LEU A 64 -3.31 6.55 21.94
C LEU A 64 -2.76 7.62 22.90
N LYS A 65 -1.63 7.28 23.53
CA LYS A 65 -0.73 8.20 24.20
C LYS A 65 0.70 7.76 23.88
N TYR A 66 1.52 8.69 23.41
CA TYR A 66 2.89 8.39 22.99
C TYR A 66 3.88 9.32 23.69
N GLN A 67 4.94 8.73 24.24
CA GLN A 67 6.03 9.45 24.89
C GLN A 67 7.32 9.33 24.06
N PRO A 68 7.67 10.38 23.27
CA PRO A 68 8.86 10.37 22.43
C PRO A 68 10.17 10.05 23.15
N ALA A 69 10.30 10.49 24.42
CA ALA A 69 11.53 10.30 25.19
C ALA A 69 11.82 8.84 25.56
N THR A 70 10.78 7.99 25.63
CA THR A 70 10.90 6.59 26.05
C THR A 70 10.43 5.60 24.98
N ASP A 71 9.98 6.11 23.83
CA ASP A 71 9.28 5.37 22.78
C ASP A 71 8.04 4.60 23.28
N LEU A 72 7.47 4.98 24.42
CA LEU A 72 6.35 4.24 24.99
C LEU A 72 5.04 4.66 24.29
N LEU A 73 4.41 3.70 23.63
CA LEU A 73 3.05 3.80 23.10
C LEU A 73 2.10 3.06 24.03
N GLU A 74 1.13 3.78 24.59
CA GLU A 74 0.00 3.23 25.33
C GLU A 74 -1.26 3.39 24.45
N GLY A 75 -2.03 2.32 24.26
CA GLY A 75 -3.18 2.34 23.37
C GLY A 75 -4.40 1.61 23.89
N THR A 76 -5.56 2.12 23.50
CA THR A 76 -6.83 1.41 23.52
C THR A 76 -7.42 1.48 22.12
N ALA A 77 -7.48 0.34 21.44
CA ALA A 77 -8.14 0.21 20.15
C ALA A 77 -9.56 -0.34 20.39
N THR A 78 -10.57 0.34 19.86
CA THR A 78 -11.93 -0.17 19.76
C THR A 78 -12.24 -0.44 18.30
N ILE A 79 -12.47 -1.71 17.99
CA ILE A 79 -12.70 -2.20 16.63
C ILE A 79 -14.18 -2.57 16.53
N LEU A 80 -14.87 -1.99 15.55
CA LEU A 80 -16.24 -2.35 15.22
C LEU A 80 -16.22 -3.25 14.00
N ALA A 81 -16.82 -4.43 14.10
CA ALA A 81 -16.82 -5.42 13.04
C ALA A 81 -18.18 -6.11 12.92
N THR A 82 -18.42 -6.74 11.76
CA THR A 82 -19.54 -7.65 11.55
C THR A 82 -19.00 -9.05 11.26
N THR A 83 -19.47 -10.04 12.01
CA THR A 83 -19.10 -11.44 11.75
C THR A 83 -19.67 -11.90 10.40
N ARG A 84 -18.89 -12.65 9.63
CA ARG A 84 -19.32 -13.27 8.35
C ARG A 84 -19.63 -14.76 8.52
N GLN A 85 -19.32 -15.33 9.68
CA GLN A 85 -19.63 -16.70 10.08
C GLN A 85 -19.87 -16.78 11.59
N GLY A 86 -20.30 -17.95 12.09
CA GLY A 86 -20.30 -18.21 13.52
C GLY A 86 -18.87 -18.41 14.02
N LEU A 87 -18.44 -17.63 15.02
CA LEU A 87 -17.04 -17.61 15.50
C LEU A 87 -16.92 -18.13 16.92
N SER A 88 -16.17 -19.22 17.12
CA SER A 88 -15.72 -19.65 18.45
C SER A 88 -14.46 -18.91 18.91
N ARG A 89 -13.68 -18.41 17.94
CA ARG A 89 -12.43 -17.63 18.09
C ARG A 89 -12.23 -16.81 16.81
N PHE A 90 -11.53 -15.70 16.89
CA PHE A 90 -11.02 -14.93 15.75
C PHE A 90 -9.66 -14.34 16.12
N ASN A 91 -8.91 -13.79 15.16
CA ASN A 91 -7.60 -13.22 15.44
C ASN A 91 -7.52 -11.77 14.94
N LEU A 92 -6.48 -11.07 15.36
CA LEU A 92 -6.08 -9.75 14.89
C LEU A 92 -4.56 -9.78 14.69
N ASP A 93 -4.07 -9.03 13.71
CA ASP A 93 -2.65 -8.77 13.51
C ASP A 93 -2.19 -7.69 14.50
N PHE A 94 -1.32 -8.06 15.45
CA PHE A 94 -0.75 -7.12 16.41
C PHE A 94 0.53 -7.57 17.11
N GLY A 95 1.53 -6.66 17.14
CA GLY A 95 2.86 -6.96 17.66
C GLY A 95 3.14 -6.53 19.10
N LEU A 96 2.49 -5.50 19.65
CA LEU A 96 2.85 -4.98 21.00
C LEU A 96 2.24 -5.81 22.15
N PRO A 97 2.80 -5.73 23.38
CA PRO A 97 2.25 -6.41 24.54
C PRO A 97 0.79 -6.01 24.84
N VAL A 98 -0.09 -7.00 24.88
CA VAL A 98 -1.53 -6.84 25.17
C VAL A 98 -1.79 -7.10 26.65
N GLY A 99 -2.48 -6.17 27.31
CA GLY A 99 -2.87 -6.29 28.71
C GLY A 99 -4.31 -6.77 28.91
N GLU A 100 -5.23 -6.41 28.02
CA GLU A 100 -6.64 -6.81 28.10
C GLU A 100 -7.28 -6.86 26.71
N VAL A 101 -8.13 -7.86 26.49
CA VAL A 101 -9.08 -7.91 25.38
C VAL A 101 -10.50 -8.04 25.93
N ARG A 102 -11.43 -7.25 25.38
CA ARG A 102 -12.87 -7.39 25.62
C ARG A 102 -13.62 -7.57 24.30
N VAL A 103 -14.59 -8.46 24.30
CA VAL A 103 -15.52 -8.65 23.17
C VAL A 103 -16.93 -8.37 23.68
N ASN A 104 -17.61 -7.42 23.06
CA ASN A 104 -18.94 -6.93 23.47
C ASN A 104 -18.99 -6.55 24.96
N GLY A 105 -17.95 -5.86 25.44
CA GLY A 105 -17.78 -5.41 26.82
C GLY A 105 -17.34 -6.49 27.83
N ARG A 106 -17.36 -7.77 27.46
CA ARG A 106 -16.96 -8.89 28.34
C ARG A 106 -15.49 -9.24 28.12
N LYS A 107 -14.75 -9.50 29.19
CA LYS A 107 -13.34 -9.91 29.12
C LYS A 107 -13.21 -11.22 28.33
N ALA A 108 -12.36 -11.24 27.30
CA ALA A 108 -12.07 -12.41 26.48
C ALA A 108 -10.70 -13.00 26.86
N ALA A 109 -10.53 -14.31 26.63
CA ALA A 109 -9.21 -14.91 26.68
C ALA A 109 -8.46 -14.59 25.39
N PHE A 110 -7.14 -14.48 25.46
CA PHE A 110 -6.31 -14.30 24.28
C PHE A 110 -4.96 -15.01 24.42
N THR A 111 -4.40 -15.41 23.29
CA THR A 111 -3.06 -15.97 23.15
C THR A 111 -2.37 -15.34 21.95
N ARG A 112 -1.04 -15.41 21.91
CA ARG A 112 -0.27 -14.97 20.75
C ARG A 112 0.34 -16.17 20.06
N SER A 113 0.35 -16.14 18.74
CA SER A 113 1.01 -17.13 17.88
C SER A 113 1.84 -16.42 16.81
N GLY A 114 2.95 -17.03 16.40
CA GLY A 114 3.91 -16.37 15.50
C GLY A 114 4.38 -15.00 16.01
N ASP A 115 4.76 -14.14 15.07
CA ASP A 115 5.27 -12.81 15.37
C ASP A 115 4.14 -11.76 15.52
N GLN A 116 3.00 -11.97 14.86
CA GLN A 116 1.94 -10.97 14.73
C GLN A 116 0.51 -11.44 15.05
N GLU A 117 0.23 -12.71 15.34
CA GLU A 117 -1.16 -13.16 15.53
C GLU A 117 -1.62 -13.02 16.99
N LEU A 118 -2.75 -12.33 17.20
CA LEU A 118 -3.47 -12.22 18.47
C LEU A 118 -4.79 -13.00 18.39
N GLU A 119 -4.77 -14.24 18.88
CA GLU A 119 -5.95 -15.11 18.88
C GLU A 119 -6.87 -14.77 20.06
N ILE A 120 -8.14 -14.45 19.78
CA ILE A 120 -9.13 -13.97 20.74
C ILE A 120 -10.28 -14.97 20.87
N THR A 121 -10.48 -15.49 22.08
CA THR A 121 -11.58 -16.41 22.41
C THR A 121 -12.63 -15.69 23.27
N PRO A 122 -13.79 -15.31 22.71
CA PRO A 122 -14.87 -14.69 23.47
C PRO A 122 -15.50 -15.67 24.47
N VAL A 123 -16.05 -15.15 25.57
CA VAL A 123 -16.72 -15.96 26.62
C VAL A 123 -17.92 -16.74 26.08
N SER A 124 -18.59 -16.17 25.08
CA SER A 124 -19.67 -16.81 24.36
C SER A 124 -19.34 -16.71 22.87
N PRO A 125 -19.44 -17.81 22.10
CA PRO A 125 -19.25 -17.78 20.66
C PRO A 125 -20.12 -16.71 20.01
N LEU A 126 -19.63 -16.13 18.92
CA LEU A 126 -20.31 -15.07 18.19
C LEU A 126 -21.18 -15.69 17.10
N GLU A 127 -22.40 -15.17 16.98
CA GLU A 127 -23.31 -15.54 15.91
C GLU A 127 -22.86 -14.97 14.56
N LYS A 128 -23.25 -15.61 13.46
CA LYS A 128 -23.02 -15.10 12.09
C LYS A 128 -23.83 -13.82 11.85
N ASP A 129 -23.31 -12.90 11.04
CA ASP A 129 -23.95 -11.65 10.63
C ASP A 129 -24.36 -10.78 11.82
N ARG A 130 -23.49 -10.69 12.84
CA ARG A 130 -23.70 -9.85 14.03
C ARG A 130 -22.60 -8.82 14.18
N ALA A 131 -23.02 -7.63 14.60
CA ALA A 131 -22.11 -6.59 15.05
C ALA A 131 -21.35 -7.04 16.31
N VAL A 132 -20.07 -6.72 16.33
CA VAL A 132 -19.12 -7.03 17.40
C VAL A 132 -18.29 -5.79 17.69
N SER A 133 -18.06 -5.52 18.97
CA SER A 133 -17.08 -4.56 19.44
C SER A 133 -15.94 -5.30 20.11
N VAL A 134 -14.71 -5.07 19.65
CA VAL A 134 -13.49 -5.61 20.24
C VAL A 134 -12.68 -4.46 20.82
N VAL A 135 -12.35 -4.52 22.11
CA VAL A 135 -11.52 -3.52 22.76
C VAL A 135 -10.21 -4.16 23.19
N VAL A 136 -9.09 -3.65 22.70
CA VAL A 136 -7.75 -4.14 23.05
C VAL A 136 -6.98 -3.02 23.74
N ARG A 137 -6.47 -3.32 24.95
CA ARG A 137 -5.57 -2.43 25.70
C ARG A 137 -4.15 -2.97 25.64
N TYR A 138 -3.20 -2.12 25.28
CA TYR A 138 -1.82 -2.50 25.07
C TYR A 138 -0.86 -1.38 25.44
N ALA A 139 0.39 -1.75 25.72
CA ALA A 139 1.46 -0.81 25.92
C ALA A 139 2.80 -1.45 25.53
N GLY A 140 3.64 -0.71 24.81
CA GLY A 140 4.94 -1.21 24.38
C GLY A 140 5.78 -0.15 23.72
N LYS A 141 6.98 -0.54 23.28
CA LYS A 141 7.88 0.32 22.52
C LYS A 141 7.92 -0.15 21.06
N PRO A 142 7.25 0.55 20.14
CA PRO A 142 7.17 0.11 18.75
C PRO A 142 8.54 -0.10 18.08
N SER A 143 9.57 0.67 18.45
CA SER A 143 10.91 0.51 17.86
C SER A 143 11.63 -0.78 18.27
N GLU A 144 11.23 -1.41 19.38
CA GLU A 144 11.78 -2.70 19.84
C GLU A 144 11.09 -3.90 19.16
N LEU A 145 9.93 -3.69 18.53
CA LEU A 145 9.18 -4.73 17.83
C LEU A 145 9.77 -4.98 16.43
N LYS A 146 10.08 -6.24 16.17
CA LYS A 146 10.48 -6.75 14.86
C LYS A 146 9.50 -7.83 14.40
N ILE A 147 9.03 -7.72 13.17
CA ILE A 147 8.32 -8.79 12.45
C ILE A 147 9.26 -9.25 11.34
N ASP A 148 9.60 -10.53 11.29
CA ASP A 148 10.59 -11.08 10.35
C ASP A 148 11.92 -10.30 10.32
N GLY A 149 12.36 -9.81 11.49
CA GLY A 149 13.60 -9.04 11.67
C GLY A 149 13.52 -7.56 11.27
N TRP A 150 12.37 -7.06 10.83
CA TRP A 150 12.20 -5.69 10.34
C TRP A 150 11.19 -4.87 11.16
N THR A 151 11.20 -3.54 11.03
CA THR A 151 10.23 -2.64 11.69
C THR A 151 9.70 -1.57 10.74
N ALA A 152 8.38 -1.34 10.80
CA ALA A 152 7.74 -0.19 10.16
C ALA A 152 7.75 1.08 11.01
N TRP A 153 8.19 0.98 12.27
CA TRP A 153 8.25 2.11 13.17
C TRP A 153 9.58 2.86 13.04
N HIS A 154 9.52 4.06 12.47
CA HIS A 154 10.69 4.92 12.29
C HIS A 154 10.82 5.88 13.46
N ARG A 155 11.87 5.71 14.27
CA ARG A 155 12.24 6.70 15.28
C ARG A 155 12.79 7.95 14.61
N THR A 156 12.27 9.12 15.00
CA THR A 156 12.86 10.43 14.69
C THR A 156 13.62 10.93 15.93
N PRO A 157 14.44 11.98 15.82
CA PRO A 157 15.11 12.57 16.98
C PRO A 157 14.16 13.04 18.10
N ASP A 158 12.92 13.35 17.77
CA ASP A 158 11.94 13.98 18.66
C ASP A 158 10.58 13.26 18.74
N GLY A 159 10.48 12.04 18.18
CA GLY A 159 9.22 11.36 17.99
C GLY A 159 9.33 10.08 17.17
N GLY A 160 8.26 9.69 16.50
CA GLY A 160 8.18 8.42 15.79
C GLY A 160 7.11 8.45 14.71
N VAL A 161 7.31 7.63 13.67
CA VAL A 161 6.44 7.57 12.49
C VAL A 161 6.13 6.12 12.16
N ALA A 162 4.85 5.81 11.92
CA ALA A 162 4.39 4.58 11.31
C ALA A 162 3.85 4.90 9.91
N ALA A 163 4.57 4.48 8.87
CA ALA A 163 4.17 4.62 7.47
C ALA A 163 4.99 3.64 6.62
N GLN A 164 4.41 2.49 6.29
CA GLN A 164 5.03 1.47 5.44
C GLN A 164 3.97 0.65 4.71
N GLU A 165 4.40 0.00 3.65
CA GLU A 165 3.67 -0.98 2.86
C GLU A 165 4.57 -2.22 2.69
N PRO A 166 4.03 -3.45 2.70
CA PRO A 166 2.61 -3.88 2.72
C PRO A 166 1.92 -3.78 4.08
N ALA A 167 2.66 -3.52 5.15
CA ALA A 167 2.15 -3.54 6.51
C ALA A 167 2.83 -2.49 7.38
N SER A 168 2.01 -1.81 8.19
CA SER A 168 2.48 -0.88 9.20
C SER A 168 1.66 -0.94 10.49
N ALA A 169 0.40 -1.39 10.42
CA ALA A 169 -0.54 -1.39 11.54
C ALA A 169 -0.06 -2.23 12.73
N VAL A 170 0.47 -3.43 12.48
CA VAL A 170 0.97 -4.36 13.51
C VAL A 170 1.93 -3.73 14.54
N TRP A 171 2.64 -2.65 14.17
CA TRP A 171 3.55 -1.94 15.08
C TRP A 171 2.89 -0.95 16.04
N TRP A 172 1.63 -0.57 15.82
CA TRP A 172 1.01 0.49 16.62
C TRP A 172 -0.49 0.30 16.92
N PHE A 173 -1.24 -0.52 16.18
CA PHE A 173 -2.61 -0.91 16.56
C PHE A 173 -3.00 -2.32 16.07
N PRO A 174 -3.86 -3.03 16.82
CA PRO A 174 -4.37 -4.34 16.39
C PRO A 174 -5.37 -4.17 15.25
N SER A 175 -5.25 -4.99 14.20
CA SER A 175 -6.03 -4.83 12.98
C SER A 175 -6.30 -6.14 12.25
N ASN A 176 -7.10 -6.07 11.17
CA ASN A 176 -7.16 -7.09 10.14
C ASN A 176 -6.24 -6.61 9.00
N ASP A 177 -4.94 -6.89 9.09
CA ASP A 177 -3.88 -6.13 8.40
C ASP A 177 -3.71 -6.53 6.92
N HIS A 178 -4.74 -6.24 6.12
CA HIS A 178 -4.73 -6.50 4.68
C HIS A 178 -5.61 -5.49 3.92
N PRO A 179 -5.26 -5.09 2.69
CA PRO A 179 -6.06 -4.14 1.89
C PRO A 179 -7.51 -4.54 1.63
N LEU A 180 -7.86 -5.82 1.77
CA LEU A 180 -9.22 -6.35 1.56
C LEU A 180 -10.22 -5.97 2.66
N ASP A 181 -9.76 -5.58 3.86
CA ASP A 181 -10.63 -5.21 4.97
C ASP A 181 -10.49 -3.72 5.29
N LYS A 182 -11.08 -2.88 4.43
CA LYS A 182 -11.05 -1.42 4.59
C LYS A 182 -12.03 -0.96 5.65
N ALA A 183 -11.60 0.01 6.45
CA ALA A 183 -12.41 0.58 7.53
C ALA A 183 -12.26 2.10 7.61
N THR A 184 -13.16 2.74 8.36
CA THR A 184 -13.01 4.16 8.74
C THR A 184 -12.19 4.29 10.03
N PHE A 185 -11.61 5.46 10.28
CA PHE A 185 -10.68 5.66 11.42
C PHE A 185 -10.97 6.95 12.19
N ASP A 186 -11.07 6.84 13.51
CA ASP A 186 -10.94 7.95 14.45
C ASP A 186 -9.64 7.75 15.26
N VAL A 187 -8.64 8.63 15.06
CA VAL A 187 -7.32 8.51 15.68
C VAL A 187 -7.09 9.64 16.67
N SER A 188 -7.04 9.30 17.96
CA SER A 188 -6.92 10.23 19.07
C SER A 188 -5.60 10.04 19.81
N VAL A 189 -4.64 10.95 19.64
CA VAL A 189 -3.27 10.80 20.16
C VAL A 189 -2.96 11.88 21.17
N SER A 190 -2.47 11.48 22.35
CA SER A 190 -1.95 12.40 23.35
C SER A 190 -0.42 12.34 23.40
N VAL A 191 0.21 13.52 23.29
CA VAL A 191 1.66 13.70 23.29
C VAL A 191 2.05 14.82 24.27
N PRO A 192 3.30 14.88 24.76
CA PRO A 192 3.74 15.97 25.63
C PRO A 192 3.58 17.33 24.96
N ASP A 193 3.27 18.37 25.75
CA ASP A 193 3.14 19.73 25.23
C ASP A 193 4.39 20.18 24.45
N GLY A 194 4.17 20.89 23.34
CA GLY A 194 5.24 21.27 22.40
C GLY A 194 5.56 20.22 21.32
N THR A 195 4.89 19.06 21.35
CA THR A 195 4.92 18.02 20.31
C THR A 195 3.60 18.02 19.54
N GLN A 196 3.63 17.66 18.25
CA GLN A 196 2.44 17.44 17.43
C GLN A 196 2.25 15.96 17.11
N ALA A 197 0.99 15.56 16.87
CA ALA A 197 0.64 14.26 16.32
C ALA A 197 -0.20 14.47 15.05
N ILE A 198 0.24 13.91 13.94
CA ILE A 198 -0.39 13.96 12.62
C ILE A 198 -0.90 12.56 12.26
N SER A 199 -2.13 12.48 11.74
CA SER A 199 -2.77 11.23 11.28
C SER A 199 -3.81 11.54 10.20
N ASN A 200 -4.35 10.53 9.51
CA ASN A 200 -5.18 10.70 8.31
C ASN A 200 -6.47 11.51 8.55
N GLY A 201 -7.01 12.07 7.46
CA GLY A 201 -8.26 12.82 7.46
C GLY A 201 -8.16 14.20 8.11
N VAL A 202 -9.27 14.67 8.67
CA VAL A 202 -9.45 16.04 9.19
C VAL A 202 -9.22 16.10 10.69
N LEU A 203 -8.41 17.07 11.15
CA LEU A 203 -8.24 17.37 12.58
C LEU A 203 -9.54 17.96 13.14
N GLN A 204 -10.24 17.17 13.95
CA GLN A 204 -11.52 17.55 14.56
C GLN A 204 -11.34 18.48 15.76
N SER A 205 -10.33 18.22 16.59
CA SER A 205 -10.06 19.04 17.77
C SER A 205 -8.66 18.83 18.31
N ARG A 206 -8.19 19.87 19.02
CA ARG A 206 -6.95 19.88 19.79
C ARG A 206 -7.24 20.41 21.18
N SER A 207 -6.77 19.73 22.22
CA SER A 207 -6.93 20.18 23.61
C SER A 207 -5.70 19.84 24.44
N SER A 208 -5.30 20.74 25.34
CA SER A 208 -4.15 20.55 26.22
C SER A 208 -4.61 20.48 27.67
N ARG A 209 -4.09 19.51 28.42
CA ARG A 209 -4.40 19.30 29.84
C ARG A 209 -3.25 18.60 30.54
N LEU A 210 -2.82 19.15 31.68
CA LEU A 210 -1.82 18.54 32.58
C LEU A 210 -0.48 18.19 31.89
N GLY A 211 0.02 19.06 31.01
CA GLY A 211 1.30 18.85 30.31
C GLY A 211 1.22 17.97 29.05
N TRP A 212 0.02 17.60 28.64
CA TRP A 212 -0.24 16.78 27.45
C TRP A 212 -1.21 17.47 26.51
N THR A 213 -0.94 17.39 25.22
CA THR A 213 -1.84 17.83 24.15
C THR A 213 -2.41 16.63 23.43
N ARG A 214 -3.74 16.58 23.27
CA ARG A 214 -4.47 15.57 22.51
C ARG A 214 -4.92 16.12 21.16
N PHE A 215 -4.65 15.38 20.10
CA PHE A 215 -5.08 15.62 18.73
C PHE A 215 -6.08 14.54 18.33
N ASN A 216 -7.25 14.94 17.81
CA ASN A 216 -8.30 14.01 17.37
C ASN A 216 -8.48 14.15 15.86
N TRP A 217 -8.11 13.11 15.12
CA TRP A 217 -8.19 13.04 13.66
C TRP A 217 -9.33 12.10 13.24
N ARG A 218 -9.98 12.42 12.12
CA ARG A 218 -11.07 11.60 11.56
C ARG A 218 -10.89 11.39 10.06
N SER A 219 -10.74 10.12 9.68
CA SER A 219 -10.85 9.62 8.31
C SER A 219 -12.20 8.92 8.16
N ASP A 220 -13.15 9.58 7.50
CA ASP A 220 -14.53 9.08 7.33
C ASP A 220 -14.74 8.29 6.03
N LYS A 221 -13.66 8.05 5.30
CA LYS A 221 -13.62 7.20 4.11
C LYS A 221 -12.95 5.87 4.43
N PRO A 222 -13.44 4.74 3.86
CA PRO A 222 -12.77 3.45 4.02
C PRO A 222 -11.29 3.53 3.61
N GLN A 223 -10.45 2.86 4.38
CA GLN A 223 -9.01 2.94 4.28
C GLN A 223 -8.40 1.57 4.61
N ALA A 224 -7.42 1.14 3.83
CA ALA A 224 -6.60 -0.03 4.16
C ALA A 224 -5.70 0.26 5.37
N THR A 225 -5.41 -0.76 6.18
CA THR A 225 -4.67 -0.61 7.44
C THR A 225 -3.26 -0.04 7.27
N TYR A 226 -2.54 -0.43 6.21
CA TYR A 226 -1.18 0.06 5.94
C TYR A 226 -1.12 1.57 5.60
N LEU A 227 -2.22 2.10 5.04
CA LEU A 227 -2.35 3.52 4.68
C LEU A 227 -2.56 4.41 5.92
N ALA A 228 -2.98 3.82 7.04
CA ALA A 228 -3.13 4.57 8.29
C ALA A 228 -1.76 5.03 8.77
N THR A 229 -1.63 6.31 9.10
CA THR A 229 -0.38 6.90 9.56
C THR A 229 -0.50 7.50 10.95
N LEU A 230 0.59 7.39 11.69
CA LEU A 230 0.86 8.16 12.89
C LEU A 230 2.24 8.78 12.77
N ALA A 231 2.31 10.11 12.76
CA ALA A 231 3.57 10.85 12.86
C ALA A 231 3.56 11.75 14.08
N VAL A 232 4.48 11.51 15.01
CA VAL A 232 4.68 12.32 16.21
C VAL A 232 6.04 12.98 16.15
N GLY A 233 6.12 14.27 16.51
CA GLY A 233 7.37 15.03 16.51
C GLY A 233 7.12 16.54 16.54
N LYS A 234 8.16 17.33 16.27
CA LYS A 234 8.07 18.78 16.14
C LYS A 234 7.97 19.14 14.66
N PHE A 235 6.79 19.57 14.26
CA PHE A 235 6.51 19.97 12.89
C PHE A 235 6.30 21.48 12.80
N ASP A 236 6.74 22.06 11.68
CA ASP A 236 6.17 23.28 11.15
C ASP A 236 5.02 22.91 10.22
N ILE A 237 3.83 23.45 10.48
CA ILE A 237 2.58 23.03 9.84
C ILE A 237 2.04 24.19 9.02
N THR A 238 1.72 23.91 7.76
CA THR A 238 0.95 24.83 6.92
C THR A 238 -0.43 24.23 6.66
N THR A 239 -1.43 25.10 6.58
CA THR A 239 -2.81 24.73 6.30
C THR A 239 -3.33 25.57 5.16
N ASP A 240 -4.11 24.95 4.28
CA ASP A 240 -4.76 25.63 3.16
C ASP A 240 -6.12 24.99 2.89
N THR A 241 -6.81 25.44 1.85
CA THR A 241 -8.04 24.84 1.35
C THR A 241 -8.04 24.90 -0.17
N THR A 242 -8.31 23.77 -0.82
CA THR A 242 -8.42 23.70 -2.29
C THR A 242 -9.58 24.56 -2.79
N ALA A 243 -9.64 24.80 -4.11
CA ALA A 243 -10.72 25.59 -4.69
C ALA A 243 -12.13 25.01 -4.42
N ASN A 244 -12.24 23.69 -4.26
CA ASN A 244 -13.50 22.98 -3.95
C ASN A 244 -13.76 22.80 -2.44
N GLY A 245 -12.95 23.39 -1.56
CA GLY A 245 -13.21 23.42 -0.12
C GLY A 245 -12.57 22.28 0.69
N LEU A 246 -11.69 21.47 0.08
CA LEU A 246 -11.01 20.38 0.77
C LEU A 246 -9.90 20.93 1.67
N PRO A 247 -9.87 20.57 2.97
CA PRO A 247 -8.82 21.03 3.88
C PRO A 247 -7.46 20.40 3.53
N VAL A 248 -6.45 21.25 3.40
CA VAL A 248 -5.06 20.85 3.14
C VAL A 248 -4.23 21.05 4.41
N LEU A 249 -3.42 20.06 4.79
CA LEU A 249 -2.45 20.20 5.87
C LEU A 249 -1.12 19.56 5.48
N ASN A 250 -0.07 20.39 5.42
CA ASN A 250 1.30 19.94 5.23
C ASN A 250 2.11 20.07 6.52
N ALA A 251 2.99 19.11 6.79
CA ALA A 251 3.79 19.10 8.01
C ALA A 251 5.26 18.78 7.71
N TYR A 252 6.17 19.66 8.12
CA TYR A 252 7.61 19.54 7.88
C TYR A 252 8.33 19.42 9.20
N SER A 253 9.15 18.39 9.40
CA SER A 253 9.98 18.31 10.61
C SER A 253 10.83 19.58 10.72
N LYS A 254 10.99 20.10 11.94
CA LYS A 254 11.84 21.26 12.19
C LYS A 254 13.34 20.96 12.05
N ASP A 255 13.70 19.71 11.82
CA ASP A 255 15.09 19.21 11.74
C ASP A 255 15.43 18.62 10.36
N LEU A 256 14.83 19.13 9.28
CA LEU A 256 15.08 18.65 7.90
C LEU A 256 16.42 19.13 7.30
N GLY A 257 17.12 20.05 7.97
CA GLY A 257 18.38 20.60 7.48
C GLY A 257 18.25 21.18 6.06
N GLY A 258 19.20 20.85 5.19
CA GLY A 258 19.24 21.33 3.80
C GLY A 258 18.06 20.88 2.93
N ASN A 259 17.34 19.83 3.31
CA ASN A 259 16.21 19.31 2.54
C ASN A 259 14.94 20.15 2.72
N ALA A 260 14.86 21.01 3.74
CA ALA A 260 13.64 21.73 4.11
C ALA A 260 13.07 22.59 2.97
N GLY A 261 13.94 23.32 2.24
CA GLY A 261 13.51 24.19 1.15
C GLY A 261 12.96 23.40 -0.04
N ALA A 262 13.66 22.34 -0.44
CA ALA A 262 13.25 21.47 -1.54
C ALA A 262 11.96 20.69 -1.24
N ALA A 263 11.82 20.21 0.00
CA ALA A 263 10.60 19.56 0.49
C ALA A 263 9.38 20.48 0.37
N ARG A 264 9.49 21.73 0.86
CA ARG A 264 8.41 22.73 0.75
C ARG A 264 8.09 23.09 -0.68
N ALA A 265 9.10 23.41 -1.48
CA ALA A 265 8.92 23.75 -2.89
C ALA A 265 8.20 22.64 -3.70
N SER A 266 8.28 21.39 -3.23
CA SER A 266 7.59 20.26 -3.85
C SER A 266 6.19 20.06 -3.26
N ILE A 267 6.07 19.91 -1.94
CA ILE A 267 4.82 19.52 -1.26
C ILE A 267 3.82 20.69 -1.21
N GLU A 268 4.26 21.95 -1.25
CA GLU A 268 3.33 23.08 -1.33
C GLU A 268 2.59 23.14 -2.68
N ARG A 269 2.97 22.33 -3.68
CA ARG A 269 2.18 22.11 -4.92
C ARG A 269 1.11 21.01 -4.79
N THR A 270 0.91 20.42 -3.62
CA THR A 270 -0.06 19.32 -3.41
C THR A 270 -1.46 19.67 -3.93
N ALA A 271 -1.98 20.87 -3.64
CA ALA A 271 -3.31 21.28 -4.11
C ALA A 271 -3.37 21.37 -5.64
N GLU A 272 -2.37 22.00 -6.28
CA GLU A 272 -2.28 22.11 -7.73
C GLU A 272 -2.25 20.73 -8.41
N VAL A 273 -1.43 19.82 -7.86
CA VAL A 273 -1.29 18.47 -8.41
C VAL A 273 -2.61 17.69 -8.24
N ALA A 274 -3.25 17.77 -7.06
CA ALA A 274 -4.52 17.10 -6.83
C ALA A 274 -5.63 17.61 -7.76
N GLU A 275 -5.76 18.93 -7.93
CA GLU A 275 -6.75 19.53 -8.85
C GLU A 275 -6.50 19.14 -10.32
N TRP A 276 -5.23 19.00 -10.73
CA TRP A 276 -4.93 18.45 -12.05
C TRP A 276 -5.27 16.96 -12.16
N LEU A 277 -4.92 16.14 -11.17
CA LEU A 277 -5.26 14.72 -11.12
C LEU A 277 -6.77 14.50 -11.11
N GLU A 278 -7.57 15.39 -10.51
CA GLU A 278 -9.03 15.34 -10.60
C GLU A 278 -9.54 15.42 -12.05
N GLY A 279 -8.84 16.17 -12.90
CA GLY A 279 -9.11 16.25 -14.33
C GLY A 279 -8.83 14.93 -15.08
N VAL A 280 -7.85 14.16 -14.60
CA VAL A 280 -7.39 12.90 -15.21
C VAL A 280 -8.18 11.69 -14.68
N PHE A 281 -8.31 11.57 -13.35
CA PHE A 281 -8.83 10.41 -12.63
C PHE A 281 -10.26 10.59 -12.10
N GLY A 282 -10.82 11.80 -12.19
CA GLY A 282 -12.13 12.12 -11.64
C GLY A 282 -12.04 12.68 -10.22
N PRO A 283 -13.18 12.98 -9.57
CA PRO A 283 -13.21 13.67 -8.27
C PRO A 283 -12.30 13.03 -7.22
N TYR A 284 -11.65 13.85 -6.39
CA TYR A 284 -10.81 13.35 -5.31
C TYR A 284 -11.63 12.54 -4.30
N PRO A 285 -11.20 11.32 -3.91
CA PRO A 285 -12.05 10.38 -3.19
C PRO A 285 -12.17 10.66 -1.67
N PHE A 286 -11.30 11.49 -1.10
CA PHE A 286 -11.18 11.63 0.36
C PHE A 286 -11.56 13.00 0.93
N ASN A 287 -11.58 13.08 2.26
CA ASN A 287 -12.06 14.24 3.02
C ASN A 287 -10.96 15.24 3.43
N ALA A 288 -9.69 14.94 3.13
CA ALA A 288 -8.56 15.81 3.39
C ALA A 288 -7.42 15.56 2.39
N LEU A 289 -6.52 16.53 2.30
CA LEU A 289 -5.34 16.50 1.44
C LEU A 289 -4.09 17.01 2.19
N GLY A 290 -2.89 16.68 1.71
CA GLY A 290 -1.65 17.24 2.24
C GLY A 290 -0.45 16.34 2.00
N GLY A 291 0.64 16.59 2.73
CA GLY A 291 1.83 15.74 2.77
C GLY A 291 2.66 16.02 4.01
N TYR A 292 3.50 15.07 4.43
CA TYR A 292 4.38 15.30 5.57
C TYR A 292 5.79 14.73 5.39
N VAL A 293 6.77 15.44 5.96
CA VAL A 293 8.20 15.11 5.86
C VAL A 293 8.79 15.01 7.27
N PRO A 294 8.79 13.83 7.88
CA PRO A 294 9.49 13.60 9.14
C PRO A 294 10.99 13.44 8.93
N ASN A 295 11.82 13.68 9.95
CA ASN A 295 13.26 13.44 9.86
C ASN A 295 13.58 11.95 10.13
N VAL A 296 13.46 11.12 9.09
CA VAL A 296 13.63 9.67 9.12
C VAL A 296 14.77 9.22 8.20
N PRO A 297 15.43 8.09 8.49
CA PRO A 297 16.55 7.61 7.68
C PRO A 297 16.12 6.82 6.43
N SER A 298 14.82 6.59 6.21
CA SER A 298 14.31 5.81 5.09
C SER A 298 14.60 6.47 3.73
N GLY A 299 14.53 5.70 2.64
CA GLY A 299 14.71 6.21 1.27
C GLY A 299 13.43 6.51 0.52
N TYR A 300 12.29 6.07 1.04
CA TYR A 300 11.07 5.85 0.27
C TYR A 300 10.00 6.93 0.58
N ALA A 301 8.95 7.00 -0.22
CA ALA A 301 7.74 7.79 0.03
C ALA A 301 6.54 6.82 0.11
N LEU A 302 5.43 7.24 0.69
CA LEU A 302 4.29 6.35 0.80
C LEU A 302 3.00 7.13 0.75
N GLU A 303 2.05 6.59 0.02
CA GLU A 303 0.77 7.18 -0.34
C GLU A 303 -0.23 7.29 0.82
N THR A 304 0.21 7.27 2.08
CA THR A 304 -0.68 7.21 3.25
C THR A 304 -1.90 8.11 3.10
N GLN A 305 -3.09 7.50 3.06
CA GLN A 305 -4.34 8.12 2.59
C GLN A 305 -4.57 9.53 3.14
N THR A 306 -5.02 10.45 2.30
CA THR A 306 -5.21 11.89 2.54
C THR A 306 -3.93 12.71 2.74
N ARG A 307 -2.80 12.08 3.08
CA ARG A 307 -1.59 12.82 3.44
C ARG A 307 -0.34 11.97 3.25
N PRO A 308 0.20 11.86 2.03
CA PRO A 308 1.39 11.05 1.80
C PRO A 308 2.61 11.43 2.67
N PHE A 309 3.35 10.40 3.00
CA PHE A 309 4.63 10.42 3.68
C PHE A 309 5.75 10.65 2.66
N TYR A 310 6.70 11.52 2.99
CA TYR A 310 7.90 11.69 2.18
C TYR A 310 9.14 11.63 3.06
N SER A 311 10.07 10.73 2.74
CA SER A 311 11.41 10.78 3.32
C SER A 311 12.13 12.07 2.92
N PRO A 312 12.95 12.68 3.80
CA PRO A 312 13.83 13.79 3.43
C PRO A 312 14.77 13.46 2.26
N ARG A 313 15.11 12.17 2.04
CA ARG A 313 15.98 11.73 0.95
C ARG A 313 15.39 11.99 -0.43
N GLN A 314 14.06 12.05 -0.56
CA GLN A 314 13.37 12.40 -1.80
C GLN A 314 13.66 13.84 -2.27
N PHE A 315 14.20 14.68 -1.37
CA PHE A 315 14.50 16.09 -1.62
C PHE A 315 15.99 16.43 -1.53
N ALA A 316 16.86 15.42 -1.35
CA ALA A 316 18.30 15.62 -1.26
C ALA A 316 18.93 16.12 -2.57
N GLY A 317 18.30 15.78 -3.71
CA GLY A 317 18.69 16.26 -5.05
C GLY A 317 18.07 17.60 -5.45
N GLY A 318 17.33 18.26 -4.57
CA GLY A 318 16.53 19.45 -4.87
C GLY A 318 15.03 19.16 -4.93
N ALA A 319 14.25 20.18 -5.31
CA ALA A 319 12.80 20.05 -5.40
C ALA A 319 12.41 19.04 -6.48
N ASN A 320 11.50 18.11 -6.14
CA ASN A 320 10.99 17.09 -7.04
C ASN A 320 9.48 16.98 -6.88
N VAL A 321 8.73 17.55 -7.83
CA VAL A 321 7.26 17.47 -7.82
C VAL A 321 6.78 16.12 -8.34
N SER A 322 7.62 15.39 -9.08
CA SER A 322 7.28 14.07 -9.62
C SER A 322 6.91 13.06 -8.54
N VAL A 323 7.59 13.09 -7.38
CA VAL A 323 7.21 12.23 -6.24
C VAL A 323 5.84 12.61 -5.69
N VAL A 324 5.53 13.91 -5.61
CA VAL A 324 4.20 14.38 -5.17
C VAL A 324 3.09 13.94 -6.14
N VAL A 325 3.36 13.93 -7.45
CA VAL A 325 2.42 13.38 -8.45
C VAL A 325 2.20 11.88 -8.25
N HIS A 326 3.28 11.12 -8.04
CA HIS A 326 3.23 9.67 -7.78
C HIS A 326 2.35 9.36 -6.56
N GLU A 327 2.69 9.97 -5.42
CA GLU A 327 1.96 9.71 -4.17
C GLU A 327 0.50 10.18 -4.20
N LEU A 328 0.20 11.26 -4.92
CA LEU A 328 -1.19 11.74 -5.05
C LEU A 328 -2.00 10.92 -6.05
N ALA A 329 -1.38 10.32 -7.07
CA ALA A 329 -2.09 9.41 -7.98
C ALA A 329 -2.62 8.17 -7.25
N HIS A 330 -1.87 7.69 -6.26
CA HIS A 330 -2.28 6.58 -5.42
C HIS A 330 -3.59 6.81 -4.64
N GLN A 331 -3.95 8.07 -4.38
CA GLN A 331 -5.22 8.39 -3.72
C GLN A 331 -6.43 7.80 -4.49
N TRP A 332 -6.33 7.68 -5.81
CA TRP A 332 -7.30 6.94 -6.64
C TRP A 332 -6.88 5.48 -6.87
N TYR A 333 -5.61 5.27 -7.24
CA TYR A 333 -5.04 3.97 -7.64
C TYR A 333 -4.14 3.38 -6.56
N GLY A 334 -4.74 2.66 -5.62
CA GLY A 334 -4.08 2.09 -4.45
C GLY A 334 -4.88 2.32 -3.19
N ASP A 335 -5.33 3.56 -2.97
CA ASP A 335 -6.06 3.91 -1.75
C ASP A 335 -7.57 3.72 -1.93
N SER A 336 -8.20 4.41 -2.89
CA SER A 336 -9.64 4.27 -3.11
C SER A 336 -9.95 2.92 -3.75
N VAL A 337 -9.21 2.55 -4.79
CA VAL A 337 -9.22 1.20 -5.37
C VAL A 337 -7.94 0.48 -4.95
N SER A 338 -8.02 -0.38 -3.93
CA SER A 338 -6.84 -1.13 -3.47
C SER A 338 -6.71 -2.47 -4.19
N VAL A 339 -5.56 -3.10 -4.06
CA VAL A 339 -5.34 -4.44 -4.61
C VAL A 339 -6.31 -5.46 -4.00
N LYS A 340 -6.78 -6.40 -4.82
CA LYS A 340 -7.49 -7.60 -4.37
C LYS A 340 -6.56 -8.64 -3.74
N GLY A 341 -5.30 -8.62 -4.16
CA GLY A 341 -4.18 -9.27 -3.50
C GLY A 341 -2.87 -8.65 -3.98
N TRP A 342 -1.80 -8.80 -3.22
CA TRP A 342 -0.52 -8.11 -3.46
C TRP A 342 0.14 -8.46 -4.80
N LYS A 343 -0.23 -9.58 -5.42
CA LYS A 343 0.15 -9.90 -6.81
C LYS A 343 -0.33 -8.85 -7.84
N ASP A 344 -1.40 -8.11 -7.53
CA ASP A 344 -2.04 -7.15 -8.42
C ASP A 344 -1.46 -5.72 -8.28
N ILE A 345 -0.35 -5.55 -7.56
CA ILE A 345 0.31 -4.28 -7.22
C ILE A 345 0.63 -3.37 -8.41
N TRP A 346 0.73 -3.91 -9.63
CA TRP A 346 0.84 -3.10 -10.85
C TRP A 346 -0.29 -2.08 -11.01
N VAL A 347 -1.52 -2.38 -10.56
CA VAL A 347 -2.64 -1.43 -10.65
C VAL A 347 -2.38 -0.18 -9.78
N ASN A 348 -1.60 -0.29 -8.72
CA ASN A 348 -1.17 0.85 -7.93
C ASN A 348 0.01 1.53 -8.63
N GLU A 349 1.10 0.79 -8.79
CA GLU A 349 2.42 1.35 -9.08
C GLU A 349 2.63 1.73 -10.53
N GLY A 350 2.06 0.95 -11.45
CA GLY A 350 2.08 1.28 -12.88
C GLY A 350 1.33 2.57 -13.17
N PHE A 351 0.21 2.80 -12.49
CA PHE A 351 -0.61 4.01 -12.66
C PHE A 351 0.02 5.23 -12.01
N ALA A 352 0.56 5.08 -10.80
CA ALA A 352 1.31 6.15 -10.14
C ALA A 352 2.54 6.56 -10.97
N ARG A 353 3.32 5.60 -11.50
CA ARG A 353 4.41 5.89 -12.44
C ARG A 353 3.91 6.59 -13.72
N TYR A 354 2.84 6.10 -14.33
CA TYR A 354 2.31 6.68 -15.57
C TYR A 354 1.72 8.07 -15.37
N SER A 355 1.20 8.39 -14.18
CA SER A 355 0.74 9.74 -13.83
C SER A 355 1.88 10.77 -13.90
N GLN A 356 3.12 10.37 -13.55
CA GLN A 356 4.29 11.23 -13.69
C GLN A 356 4.60 11.51 -15.17
N TRP A 357 4.34 10.54 -16.06
CA TRP A 357 4.50 10.71 -17.50
C TRP A 357 3.45 11.67 -18.08
N LEU A 358 2.19 11.55 -17.63
CA LEU A 358 1.13 12.49 -17.98
C LEU A 358 1.41 13.90 -17.44
N TRP A 359 2.00 14.01 -16.24
CA TRP A 359 2.41 15.30 -15.68
C TRP A 359 3.55 15.92 -16.48
N SER A 360 4.53 15.12 -16.90
CA SER A 360 5.60 15.56 -17.79
C SER A 360 5.03 16.12 -19.11
N GLU A 361 4.02 15.45 -19.68
CA GLU A 361 3.32 15.90 -20.89
C GLU A 361 2.63 17.24 -20.66
N LYS A 362 1.92 17.40 -19.52
CA LYS A 362 1.28 18.66 -19.11
C LYS A 362 2.28 19.82 -18.96
N GLU A 363 3.44 19.57 -18.34
CA GLU A 363 4.47 20.60 -18.14
C GLU A 363 5.34 20.83 -19.39
N GLY A 364 5.12 20.07 -20.46
CA GLY A 364 5.93 20.11 -21.68
C GLY A 364 7.38 19.64 -21.48
N GLU A 365 7.67 18.88 -20.42
CA GLU A 365 9.01 18.35 -20.11
C GLU A 365 9.32 17.03 -20.85
N GLY A 366 8.37 16.54 -21.64
CA GLY A 366 8.43 15.33 -22.46
C GLY A 366 7.08 14.65 -22.46
N THR A 367 6.62 14.16 -23.61
CA THR A 367 5.34 13.45 -23.72
C THR A 367 5.40 12.07 -23.06
N ALA A 368 4.24 11.50 -22.71
CA ALA A 368 4.19 10.14 -22.18
C ALA A 368 4.73 9.11 -23.19
N GLN A 369 4.54 9.38 -24.49
CA GLN A 369 5.08 8.55 -25.56
C GLN A 369 6.61 8.65 -25.67
N GLU A 370 7.20 9.84 -25.56
CA GLU A 370 8.67 10.02 -25.55
C GLU A 370 9.33 9.33 -24.35
N LEU A 371 8.70 9.39 -23.17
CA LEU A 371 9.14 8.67 -21.98
C LEU A 371 9.04 7.16 -22.18
N ALA A 372 7.94 6.66 -22.75
CA ALA A 372 7.79 5.24 -23.06
C ALA A 372 8.85 4.74 -24.04
N ASP A 373 9.10 5.46 -25.14
CA ASP A 373 10.13 5.12 -26.12
C ASP A 373 11.53 5.11 -25.47
N TYR A 374 11.82 6.09 -24.60
CA TYR A 374 13.10 6.19 -23.89
C TYR A 374 13.31 5.04 -22.90
N VAL A 375 12.34 4.77 -22.01
CA VAL A 375 12.39 3.68 -21.03
C VAL A 375 12.49 2.32 -21.72
N TYR A 376 11.69 2.09 -22.76
CA TYR A 376 11.77 0.86 -23.56
C TYR A 376 13.16 0.68 -24.21
N ALA A 377 13.81 1.76 -24.66
CA ALA A 377 15.15 1.72 -25.25
C ALA A 377 16.28 1.63 -24.23
N LEU A 378 16.04 1.99 -22.96
CA LEU A 378 17.02 1.93 -21.89
C LEU A 378 17.40 0.48 -21.55
N HIS A 379 16.42 -0.41 -21.55
CA HIS A 379 16.58 -1.83 -21.19
C HIS A 379 16.80 -2.70 -22.43
N PRO A 380 18.01 -3.28 -22.65
CA PRO A 380 18.24 -4.24 -23.73
C PRO A 380 17.40 -5.52 -23.54
N ALA A 381 17.29 -6.35 -24.58
CA ALA A 381 16.36 -7.50 -24.57
C ALA A 381 16.72 -8.60 -23.55
N ASP A 382 17.99 -8.68 -23.15
CA ASP A 382 18.55 -9.59 -22.16
C ASP A 382 18.58 -9.01 -20.72
N ASP A 383 18.07 -7.79 -20.54
CA ASP A 383 17.92 -7.18 -19.21
C ASP A 383 16.93 -7.96 -18.34
N ALA A 384 17.30 -8.23 -17.08
CA ALA A 384 16.47 -8.91 -16.11
C ALA A 384 15.14 -8.18 -15.84
N PHE A 385 15.09 -6.86 -16.10
CA PHE A 385 13.87 -6.04 -16.11
C PHE A 385 12.71 -6.71 -16.87
N TRP A 386 12.99 -7.33 -18.02
CA TRP A 386 11.96 -7.96 -18.85
C TRP A 386 11.48 -9.33 -18.33
N THR A 387 12.17 -9.91 -17.36
CA THR A 387 11.82 -11.22 -16.79
C THR A 387 10.84 -11.13 -15.62
N VAL A 388 10.76 -9.96 -14.98
CA VAL A 388 9.76 -9.66 -13.97
C VAL A 388 8.40 -9.53 -14.63
N LYS A 389 7.35 -10.07 -14.00
CA LYS A 389 5.98 -10.09 -14.51
C LYS A 389 5.14 -9.12 -13.68
N PRO A 390 4.95 -7.85 -14.09
CA PRO A 390 4.20 -6.88 -13.28
C PRO A 390 2.82 -7.35 -12.82
N GLY A 391 2.14 -8.21 -13.59
CA GLY A 391 0.80 -8.71 -13.22
C GLY A 391 0.80 -9.87 -12.21
N ASP A 392 1.97 -10.42 -11.87
CA ASP A 392 2.23 -11.38 -10.79
C ASP A 392 3.76 -11.45 -10.53
N PRO A 393 4.34 -10.44 -9.87
CA PRO A 393 5.80 -10.29 -9.79
C PRO A 393 6.48 -11.30 -8.85
N GLY A 394 5.72 -11.88 -7.93
CA GLY A 394 6.16 -12.63 -6.77
C GLY A 394 6.34 -11.73 -5.54
N PRO A 395 6.23 -12.28 -4.32
CA PRO A 395 6.29 -11.50 -3.08
C PRO A 395 7.60 -10.74 -2.87
N ASP A 396 8.72 -11.27 -3.37
CA ASP A 396 10.04 -10.61 -3.26
C ASP A 396 10.26 -9.51 -4.32
N LYS A 397 9.37 -9.38 -5.32
CA LYS A 397 9.54 -8.46 -6.45
C LYS A 397 8.34 -7.53 -6.66
N GLN A 398 7.40 -7.48 -5.71
CA GLN A 398 6.21 -6.66 -5.85
C GLN A 398 6.49 -5.16 -5.98
N PHE A 399 7.66 -4.70 -5.51
CA PHE A 399 8.16 -3.33 -5.69
C PHE A 399 9.42 -3.27 -6.57
N ASP A 400 9.63 -4.27 -7.44
CA ASP A 400 10.70 -4.22 -8.44
C ASP A 400 10.42 -3.11 -9.46
N LEU A 401 11.46 -2.42 -9.94
CA LEU A 401 11.35 -1.32 -10.92
C LEU A 401 10.50 -1.69 -12.13
N ALA A 402 10.51 -2.95 -12.56
CA ALA A 402 9.66 -3.41 -13.65
C ALA A 402 8.16 -3.23 -13.37
N VAL A 403 7.70 -3.37 -12.13
CA VAL A 403 6.28 -3.14 -11.78
C VAL A 403 5.86 -1.70 -12.13
N TYR A 404 6.76 -0.74 -11.91
CA TYR A 404 6.56 0.68 -12.19
C TYR A 404 6.72 0.99 -13.68
N ASP A 405 7.93 0.82 -14.21
CA ASP A 405 8.30 1.31 -15.54
C ASP A 405 7.70 0.45 -16.65
N ARG A 406 7.79 -0.88 -16.52
CA ARG A 406 7.10 -1.79 -17.46
C ARG A 406 5.59 -1.67 -17.30
N GLY A 407 5.13 -1.35 -16.09
CA GLY A 407 3.73 -1.05 -15.83
C GLY A 407 3.23 0.19 -16.57
N ALA A 408 3.99 1.28 -16.53
CA ALA A 408 3.69 2.50 -17.27
C ALA A 408 3.82 2.31 -18.79
N LEU A 409 4.76 1.47 -19.26
CA LEU A 409 4.80 1.06 -20.66
C LEU A 409 3.53 0.32 -21.08
N ALA A 410 2.97 -0.55 -20.23
CA ALA A 410 1.70 -1.23 -20.50
C ALA A 410 0.55 -0.24 -20.65
N LEU A 411 0.50 0.81 -19.83
CA LEU A 411 -0.51 1.87 -19.91
C LEU A 411 -0.33 2.75 -21.16
N GLN A 412 0.91 3.08 -21.55
CA GLN A 412 1.15 3.77 -22.82
C GLN A 412 0.71 2.90 -24.01
N ALA A 413 1.03 1.61 -23.97
CA ALA A 413 0.60 0.66 -25.00
C ALA A 413 -0.92 0.56 -25.09
N LEU A 414 -1.61 0.58 -23.94
CA LEU A 414 -3.07 0.67 -23.87
C LEU A 414 -3.57 1.97 -24.53
N ARG A 415 -3.06 3.14 -24.11
CA ARG A 415 -3.44 4.45 -24.67
C ARG A 415 -3.31 4.47 -26.19
N ASN A 416 -2.23 3.95 -26.72
CA ASN A 416 -2.00 3.85 -28.16
C ASN A 416 -2.98 2.89 -28.87
N LYS A 417 -3.41 1.81 -28.19
CA LYS A 417 -4.32 0.80 -28.75
C LYS A 417 -5.77 1.28 -28.80
N ILE A 418 -6.24 1.96 -27.75
CA ILE A 418 -7.65 2.38 -27.64
C ILE A 418 -7.87 3.87 -27.94
N GLY A 419 -6.79 4.64 -28.09
CA GLY A 419 -6.84 6.08 -28.32
C GLY A 419 -7.09 6.89 -27.06
N ASP A 420 -6.81 8.19 -27.13
CA ASP A 420 -6.87 9.11 -25.98
C ASP A 420 -8.26 9.21 -25.36
N GLU A 421 -9.32 9.27 -26.18
CA GLU A 421 -10.70 9.43 -25.69
C GLU A 421 -11.09 8.29 -24.75
N ASP A 422 -10.98 7.05 -25.21
CA ASP A 422 -11.30 5.87 -24.42
C ASP A 422 -10.32 5.69 -23.26
N PHE A 423 -9.03 5.98 -23.48
CA PHE A 423 -8.03 5.86 -22.43
C PHE A 423 -8.29 6.79 -21.24
N PHE A 424 -8.54 8.07 -21.49
CA PHE A 424 -8.87 9.00 -20.40
C PHE A 424 -10.27 8.75 -19.82
N ALA A 425 -11.21 8.18 -20.60
CA ALA A 425 -12.48 7.68 -20.06
C ALA A 425 -12.27 6.49 -19.11
N VAL A 426 -11.36 5.57 -19.44
CA VAL A 426 -10.96 4.47 -18.56
C VAL A 426 -10.34 5.02 -17.27
N LEU A 427 -9.34 5.89 -17.39
CA LEU A 427 -8.63 6.47 -16.23
C LEU A 427 -9.56 7.20 -15.25
N LYS A 428 -10.59 7.86 -15.77
CA LYS A 428 -11.58 8.60 -14.96
C LYS A 428 -12.67 7.72 -14.39
N GLY A 429 -13.15 6.76 -15.17
CA GLY A 429 -14.28 5.93 -14.77
C GLY A 429 -13.91 4.76 -13.86
N TRP A 430 -12.68 4.24 -13.96
CA TRP A 430 -12.22 3.10 -13.16
C TRP A 430 -12.28 3.38 -11.64
N PRO A 431 -11.69 4.48 -11.12
CA PRO A 431 -11.79 4.78 -9.69
C PRO A 431 -13.22 4.98 -9.21
N ALA A 432 -14.09 5.55 -10.05
CA ALA A 432 -15.50 5.73 -9.71
C ALA A 432 -16.29 4.41 -9.66
N ALA A 433 -15.97 3.46 -10.55
CA ALA A 433 -16.64 2.16 -10.63
C ALA A 433 -16.22 1.20 -9.50
N HIS A 434 -15.02 1.37 -8.95
CA HIS A 434 -14.44 0.51 -7.92
C HIS A 434 -14.16 1.24 -6.60
N ALA A 435 -14.75 2.43 -6.42
CA ALA A 435 -14.51 3.31 -5.28
C ALA A 435 -14.67 2.58 -3.93
N ASP A 436 -13.73 2.85 -3.02
CA ASP A 436 -13.65 2.28 -1.67
C ASP A 436 -13.55 0.74 -1.64
N GLY A 437 -13.24 0.11 -2.78
CA GLY A 437 -13.20 -1.34 -2.93
C GLY A 437 -11.80 -1.87 -3.25
N ASN A 438 -11.80 -3.11 -3.77
CA ASN A 438 -10.60 -3.82 -4.18
C ASN A 438 -10.76 -4.37 -5.60
N ALA A 439 -9.67 -4.35 -6.36
CA ALA A 439 -9.67 -4.84 -7.74
C ALA A 439 -8.38 -5.60 -8.07
N SER A 440 -8.49 -6.53 -9.00
CA SER A 440 -7.36 -7.26 -9.59
C SER A 440 -6.96 -6.67 -10.94
N VAL A 441 -5.81 -7.09 -11.48
CA VAL A 441 -5.42 -6.76 -12.86
C VAL A 441 -6.52 -7.17 -13.84
N GLY A 442 -7.12 -8.35 -13.65
CA GLY A 442 -8.19 -8.85 -14.52
C GLY A 442 -9.44 -7.98 -14.52
N ASP A 443 -9.84 -7.46 -13.36
CA ASP A 443 -10.97 -6.54 -13.25
C ASP A 443 -10.70 -5.25 -14.06
N PHE A 444 -9.45 -4.74 -14.04
CA PHE A 444 -9.05 -3.58 -14.84
C PHE A 444 -9.11 -3.85 -16.34
N VAL A 445 -8.60 -5.01 -16.79
CA VAL A 445 -8.67 -5.39 -18.20
C VAL A 445 -10.13 -5.46 -18.65
N GLU A 446 -11.01 -6.12 -17.90
CA GLU A 446 -12.43 -6.23 -18.23
C GLU A 446 -13.10 -4.85 -18.34
N TYR A 447 -12.79 -3.94 -17.41
CA TYR A 447 -13.31 -2.58 -17.45
C TYR A 447 -12.81 -1.80 -18.68
N ALA A 448 -11.52 -1.91 -19.02
CA ALA A 448 -10.96 -1.25 -20.20
C ALA A 448 -11.54 -1.81 -21.51
N GLU A 449 -11.77 -3.12 -21.61
CA GLU A 449 -12.44 -3.75 -22.75
C GLU A 449 -13.90 -3.27 -22.87
N LYS A 450 -14.61 -3.13 -21.75
CA LYS A 450 -15.98 -2.63 -21.73
C LYS A 450 -16.08 -1.18 -22.22
N VAL A 451 -15.15 -0.32 -21.85
CA VAL A 451 -15.15 1.09 -22.25
C VAL A 451 -14.75 1.24 -23.73
N SER A 452 -13.67 0.57 -24.14
CA SER A 452 -13.11 0.73 -25.50
C SER A 452 -13.78 -0.14 -26.57
N GLY A 453 -14.44 -1.23 -26.18
CA GLY A 453 -14.94 -2.26 -27.11
C GLY A 453 -13.85 -3.12 -27.76
N GLU A 454 -12.58 -2.92 -27.40
CA GLU A 454 -11.44 -3.66 -27.91
C GLU A 454 -11.17 -4.92 -27.08
N ARG A 455 -10.50 -5.91 -27.69
CA ARG A 455 -9.96 -7.08 -26.97
C ARG A 455 -8.54 -6.79 -26.52
N LEU A 456 -8.30 -6.78 -25.22
CA LEU A 456 -7.07 -6.29 -24.61
C LEU A 456 -6.27 -7.39 -23.91
N ALA A 457 -6.82 -8.61 -23.75
CA ALA A 457 -6.13 -9.71 -23.09
C ALA A 457 -4.70 -9.97 -23.60
N GLU A 458 -4.47 -10.00 -24.92
CA GLU A 458 -3.14 -10.24 -25.51
C GLU A 458 -2.16 -9.08 -25.25
N LEU A 459 -2.66 -7.85 -25.19
CA LEU A 459 -1.85 -6.67 -24.86
C LEU A 459 -1.33 -6.81 -23.42
N PHE A 460 -2.22 -7.06 -22.46
CA PHE A 460 -1.82 -7.20 -21.07
C PHE A 460 -1.01 -8.48 -20.81
N ASP A 461 -1.28 -9.59 -21.50
CA ASP A 461 -0.41 -10.79 -21.45
C ASP A 461 1.03 -10.45 -21.85
N THR A 462 1.19 -9.75 -22.97
CA THR A 462 2.50 -9.32 -23.48
C THR A 462 3.23 -8.40 -22.50
N TRP A 463 2.53 -7.40 -21.97
CA TRP A 463 3.18 -6.37 -21.15
C TRP A 463 3.30 -6.74 -19.68
N LEU A 464 2.44 -7.60 -19.12
CA LEU A 464 2.42 -7.88 -17.68
C LEU A 464 2.85 -9.30 -17.30
N TYR A 465 2.78 -10.28 -18.22
CA TYR A 465 2.94 -11.70 -17.87
C TYR A 465 4.04 -12.44 -18.64
N ARG A 466 4.38 -12.03 -19.87
CA ARG A 466 5.47 -12.64 -20.65
C ARG A 466 6.86 -12.22 -20.12
N PRO A 467 7.76 -13.15 -19.80
CA PRO A 467 9.08 -12.82 -19.24
C PRO A 467 10.11 -12.49 -20.33
N SER A 468 9.76 -11.59 -21.25
CA SER A 468 10.63 -11.17 -22.36
C SER A 468 10.26 -9.77 -22.84
N LYS A 469 11.24 -9.04 -23.38
CA LYS A 469 11.00 -7.76 -24.03
C LYS A 469 9.96 -7.91 -25.15
N PRO A 470 8.84 -7.14 -25.15
CA PRO A 470 7.89 -7.17 -26.26
C PRO A 470 8.59 -6.91 -27.59
N ALA A 471 8.28 -7.67 -28.64
CA ALA A 471 8.91 -7.46 -29.94
C ALA A 471 8.61 -6.06 -30.47
N ALA A 472 9.55 -5.44 -31.19
CA ALA A 472 9.37 -4.08 -31.72
C ALA A 472 8.12 -3.93 -32.61
N SER A 473 7.69 -5.00 -33.31
CA SER A 473 6.44 -4.99 -34.06
C SER A 473 5.20 -5.00 -33.16
N ALA A 474 5.21 -5.74 -32.06
CA ALA A 474 4.13 -5.76 -31.07
C ALA A 474 4.07 -4.42 -30.30
N ALA A 475 5.23 -3.87 -29.96
CA ALA A 475 5.37 -2.52 -29.41
C ALA A 475 4.91 -1.45 -30.41
N ALA A 476 5.28 -1.56 -31.69
CA ALA A 476 4.87 -0.62 -32.73
C ALA A 476 3.37 -0.72 -33.09
N THR A 477 2.77 -1.91 -33.09
CA THR A 477 1.30 -2.07 -33.22
C THR A 477 0.56 -1.50 -32.03
N ALA A 478 1.21 -1.44 -30.86
CA ALA A 478 0.73 -0.74 -29.68
C ALA A 478 1.34 0.68 -29.56
N GLY A 479 1.85 1.27 -30.64
CA GLY A 479 2.41 2.62 -30.71
C GLY A 479 3.64 2.93 -29.85
N SER A 480 4.11 2.03 -29.00
CA SER A 480 5.15 2.23 -27.99
C SER A 480 6.59 2.08 -28.52
N ALA A 481 6.76 2.17 -29.85
CA ALA A 481 8.06 2.10 -30.50
C ALA A 481 8.08 2.90 -31.81
N GLN A 482 8.16 4.24 -31.72
CA GLN A 482 8.61 5.05 -32.86
C GLN A 482 10.13 4.91 -33.11
N ALA A 483 10.83 4.11 -32.30
CA ALA A 483 12.22 3.69 -32.48
C ALA A 483 12.52 3.03 -33.84
N SER A 484 11.51 2.71 -34.66
CA SER A 484 11.67 2.16 -36.01
C SER A 484 12.11 3.19 -37.08
N ARG A 485 12.21 4.49 -36.75
CA ARG A 485 12.71 5.53 -37.67
C ARG A 485 14.16 5.96 -37.44
N ILE A 486 14.79 5.50 -36.36
CA ILE A 486 16.17 5.84 -36.03
C ILE A 486 17.00 4.58 -36.25
N GLY A 487 18.13 4.69 -36.95
CA GLY A 487 18.94 3.55 -37.37
C GLY A 487 19.30 2.60 -36.21
N PRO A 488 19.66 1.33 -36.50
CA PRO A 488 19.94 0.34 -35.47
C PRO A 488 21.01 0.85 -34.49
N GLY A 489 20.64 0.96 -33.21
CA GLY A 489 21.53 1.36 -32.10
C GLY A 489 21.38 2.79 -31.57
N ALA A 490 20.53 3.63 -32.17
CA ALA A 490 20.27 4.97 -31.65
C ALA A 490 19.18 4.99 -30.57
N ARG A 491 19.49 5.49 -29.37
CA ARG A 491 18.50 5.72 -28.31
C ARG A 491 17.72 7.02 -28.58
N PRO A 492 16.41 7.07 -28.25
CA PRO A 492 15.68 8.34 -28.21
C PRO A 492 16.38 9.35 -27.29
N ALA A 493 16.16 10.64 -27.54
CA ALA A 493 16.65 11.69 -26.65
C ALA A 493 16.01 11.54 -25.26
N GLU A 494 16.80 11.70 -24.20
CA GLU A 494 16.30 11.67 -22.82
C GLU A 494 15.30 12.81 -22.59
N PRO A 495 14.04 12.52 -22.21
CA PRO A 495 13.06 13.55 -21.86
C PRO A 495 13.53 14.38 -20.65
N ARG A 496 13.18 15.67 -20.60
CA ARG A 496 13.69 16.61 -19.56
C ARG A 496 13.26 16.20 -18.14
N SER A 497 12.10 15.58 -18.02
CA SER A 497 11.54 15.10 -16.75
C SER A 497 12.15 13.78 -16.28
N TYR A 498 12.79 12.99 -17.17
CA TYR A 498 13.18 11.61 -16.88
C TYR A 498 14.03 11.48 -15.62
N ARG A 499 15.01 12.37 -15.41
CA ARG A 499 15.87 12.30 -14.21
C ARG A 499 15.12 12.54 -12.91
N LYS A 500 14.08 13.37 -12.91
CA LYS A 500 13.22 13.61 -11.73
C LYS A 500 12.32 12.40 -11.46
N ILE A 501 11.83 11.77 -12.53
CA ILE A 501 11.03 10.53 -12.49
C ILE A 501 11.88 9.38 -11.97
N ALA A 502 13.06 9.14 -12.54
CA ALA A 502 13.99 8.10 -12.10
C ALA A 502 14.51 8.30 -10.67
N ALA A 503 14.56 9.55 -10.18
CA ALA A 503 14.89 9.83 -8.79
C ALA A 503 13.81 9.32 -7.81
N THR A 504 12.60 8.98 -8.29
CA THR A 504 11.55 8.36 -7.49
C THR A 504 11.58 6.82 -7.53
N ASP A 505 12.54 6.18 -8.21
CA ASP A 505 12.59 4.70 -8.30
C ASP A 505 12.81 4.03 -6.94
N THR A 506 13.23 4.79 -5.94
CA THR A 506 13.42 4.34 -4.56
C THR A 506 12.20 4.58 -3.67
N VAL A 507 11.08 5.07 -4.22
CA VAL A 507 9.88 5.41 -3.44
C VAL A 507 9.25 4.24 -2.70
N HIS A 508 9.56 2.99 -3.06
CA HIS A 508 9.18 1.79 -2.30
C HIS A 508 10.37 0.84 -2.06
N ASP A 509 11.61 1.35 -2.14
CA ASP A 509 12.77 0.58 -1.66
C ASP A 509 12.79 0.61 -0.13
N HIS A 510 12.02 -0.32 0.46
CA HIS A 510 11.86 -0.45 1.91
C HIS A 510 13.11 -1.00 2.62
N GLY A 511 14.19 -1.30 1.88
CA GLY A 511 15.48 -1.73 2.40
C GLY A 511 15.39 -2.88 3.40
N ARG A 512 15.56 -4.13 2.94
CA ARG A 512 15.92 -5.23 3.86
C ARG A 512 17.32 -4.94 4.42
N ALA A 513 17.37 -4.29 5.59
CA ALA A 513 18.59 -4.20 6.38
C ALA A 513 18.96 -5.60 6.90
N GLY A 514 19.63 -6.39 6.05
CA GLY A 514 20.06 -7.76 6.36
C GLY A 514 20.40 -8.51 5.08
N GLY A 515 21.66 -8.48 4.68
CA GLY A 515 22.10 -8.99 3.39
C GLY A 515 22.08 -10.51 3.24
N HIS A 516 22.06 -10.94 1.99
CA HIS A 516 22.89 -12.05 1.52
C HIS A 516 23.65 -11.57 0.29
N GLY A 517 24.98 -11.57 0.41
CA GLY A 517 25.87 -11.16 -0.65
C GLY A 517 26.05 -12.24 -1.72
N ARG A 518 26.47 -11.71 -2.88
CA ARG A 518 26.97 -12.32 -4.12
C ARG A 518 25.96 -12.62 -5.19
#